data_AF-A0A9C7UTK3-F1
#
_entry.id   AF-A0A9C7UTK3-F1
#
_cell.length_a   1.000
_cell.length_b   1.000
_cell.length_c   1.000
_cell.angle_alpha   90.00
_cell.angle_beta   90.00
_cell.angle_gamma   90.00
#
_symmetry.space_group_name_H-M   'P 1'
#
loop_
_entity.id
_entity.type
_entity.pdbx_description
1 polymer ?
#
loop_
_entity_poly.entity_id
_entity_poly.type
_entity_poly.pdbx_seq_one_letter_code
_entity_poly.pdbx_strand_id
1 'polypeptide(L)'
;MATDDDAATYNGEDYVESFLDAARFGDFQVVHDLYFKDSNKLLLNARDEFRNTPLHLAAGNGQLEVAKFLVNKGAELNAQNDAGNTPLHWAALLGELEVVQFLIAQGADPCVENEFHRTPLDEAVDKGHLSVVRTLEKLLETHGKTDTSWLDEQT
;
A
#
# COMPACT_ATOMS: atom_id res chain seq x y z
N MET A 1 -21.80 -11.74 -42.53
CA MET A 1 -20.44 -11.29 -42.92
C MET A 1 -20.29 -9.92 -42.31
N ALA A 2 -19.84 -9.83 -41.05
CA ALA A 2 -18.44 -9.91 -40.62
C ALA A 2 -17.68 -8.68 -41.13
N THR A 3 -17.08 -7.80 -40.34
CA THR A 3 -16.88 -7.64 -38.89
C THR A 3 -16.36 -6.21 -38.76
N ASP A 4 -17.15 -5.26 -38.29
CA ASP A 4 -16.63 -3.98 -37.78
C ASP A 4 -16.81 -4.03 -36.26
N ASP A 5 -16.06 -4.94 -35.65
CA ASP A 5 -15.82 -4.94 -34.22
C ASP A 5 -14.60 -4.03 -34.05
N ASP A 6 -14.82 -2.83 -33.54
CA ASP A 6 -13.81 -1.82 -33.24
C ASP A 6 -12.83 -2.40 -32.21
N ALA A 7 -11.89 -3.20 -32.70
CA ALA A 7 -10.66 -3.53 -32.01
C ALA A 7 -9.79 -2.28 -32.02
N ALA A 8 -10.19 -1.28 -31.22
CA ALA A 8 -9.23 -0.37 -30.62
C ALA A 8 -8.16 -1.27 -30.03
N THR A 9 -6.98 -1.25 -30.63
CA THR A 9 -5.76 -1.83 -30.09
C THR A 9 -5.54 -1.18 -28.73
N TYR A 10 -6.11 -1.81 -27.71
CA TYR A 10 -5.85 -1.55 -26.31
C TYR A 10 -4.42 -1.99 -26.08
N ASN A 11 -3.50 -1.03 -26.19
CA ASN A 11 -2.09 -1.26 -25.92
C ASN A 11 -1.98 -1.62 -24.43
N GLY A 12 -1.31 -2.71 -24.08
CA GLY A 12 -1.25 -3.22 -22.70
C GLY A 12 -0.75 -2.21 -21.64
N GLU A 13 -0.13 -1.11 -22.06
CA GLU A 13 0.27 0.02 -21.23
C GLU A 13 -0.94 0.82 -20.69
N ASP A 14 -1.96 1.05 -21.52
CA ASP A 14 -3.18 1.82 -21.18
C ASP A 14 -4.00 1.09 -20.10
N TYR A 15 -3.89 -0.24 -20.08
CA TYR A 15 -4.55 -1.11 -19.11
C TYR A 15 -3.94 -1.03 -17.71
N VAL A 16 -2.61 -0.96 -17.65
CA VAL A 16 -1.86 -0.81 -16.40
C VAL A 16 -2.06 0.59 -15.83
N GLU A 17 -1.96 1.61 -16.68
CA GLU A 17 -2.19 3.00 -16.30
C GLU A 17 -3.61 3.20 -15.77
N SER A 18 -4.63 2.71 -16.50
CA SER A 18 -6.03 2.74 -16.04
C SER A 18 -6.23 2.05 -14.69
N PHE A 19 -5.54 0.93 -14.43
CA PHE A 19 -5.64 0.24 -13.15
C PHE A 19 -4.99 1.02 -12.01
N LEU A 20 -3.82 1.63 -12.26
CA LEU A 20 -3.11 2.45 -11.29
C LEU A 20 -3.90 3.71 -10.96
N ASP A 21 -4.47 4.37 -11.96
CA ASP A 21 -5.35 5.54 -11.76
C ASP A 21 -6.63 5.16 -11.01
N ALA A 22 -7.27 4.04 -11.36
CA ALA A 22 -8.43 3.56 -10.62
C ALA A 22 -8.08 3.29 -9.15
N ALA A 23 -6.89 2.75 -8.86
CA ALA A 23 -6.44 2.55 -7.48
C ALA A 23 -6.14 3.87 -6.75
N ARG A 24 -5.62 4.87 -7.46
CA ARG A 24 -5.36 6.23 -6.95
C ARG A 24 -6.65 6.97 -6.58
N PHE A 25 -7.64 6.93 -7.47
CA PHE A 25 -8.91 7.66 -7.30
C PHE A 25 -9.96 6.89 -6.51
N GLY A 26 -9.73 5.59 -6.23
CA GLY A 26 -10.66 4.77 -5.45
C GLY A 26 -11.79 4.15 -6.27
N ASP A 27 -11.65 4.07 -7.59
CA ASP A 27 -12.64 3.46 -8.48
C ASP A 27 -12.64 1.94 -8.35
N PHE A 28 -13.27 1.46 -7.27
CA PHE A 28 -13.33 0.04 -6.93
C PHE A 28 -13.87 -0.81 -8.08
N GLN A 29 -14.91 -0.34 -8.78
CA GLN A 29 -15.51 -1.09 -9.87
C GLN A 29 -14.50 -1.31 -11.02
N VAL A 30 -13.72 -0.29 -11.36
CA VAL A 30 -12.70 -0.37 -12.41
C VAL A 30 -11.57 -1.29 -11.97
N VAL A 31 -11.06 -1.13 -10.73
CA VAL A 31 -10.05 -2.04 -10.15
C VAL A 31 -10.54 -3.49 -10.18
N HIS A 32 -11.77 -3.72 -9.75
CA HIS A 32 -12.38 -5.05 -9.72
C HIS A 32 -12.45 -5.65 -11.14
N ASP A 33 -13.04 -4.93 -12.09
CA ASP A 33 -13.27 -5.44 -13.43
C ASP A 33 -11.98 -5.64 -14.22
N LEU A 34 -11.00 -4.75 -14.06
CA LEU A 34 -9.69 -4.90 -14.66
C LEU A 34 -8.93 -6.08 -14.04
N TYR A 35 -8.99 -6.27 -12.72
CA TYR A 35 -8.35 -7.41 -12.07
C TYR A 35 -8.87 -8.76 -12.62
N PHE A 36 -10.18 -8.90 -12.85
CA PHE A 36 -10.76 -10.15 -13.37
C PHE A 36 -10.56 -10.36 -14.87
N LYS A 37 -10.35 -9.28 -15.63
CA LYS A 37 -10.00 -9.33 -17.05
C LYS A 37 -8.50 -9.64 -17.24
N ASP A 38 -7.64 -9.28 -16.29
CA ASP A 38 -6.22 -9.63 -16.30
C ASP A 38 -6.00 -11.13 -16.08
N SER A 39 -5.77 -11.84 -17.19
CA SER A 39 -5.52 -13.29 -17.18
C SER A 39 -4.21 -13.67 -16.48
N ASN A 40 -3.24 -12.74 -16.40
CA ASN A 40 -1.91 -13.00 -15.85
C ASN A 40 -1.74 -12.46 -14.42
N LYS A 41 -2.72 -11.72 -13.89
CA LYS A 41 -2.72 -11.12 -12.54
C LYS A 41 -1.49 -10.26 -12.24
N LEU A 42 -0.89 -9.67 -13.27
CA LEU A 42 0.29 -8.82 -13.16
C LEU A 42 -0.06 -7.45 -12.59
N LEU A 43 -1.33 -7.04 -12.70
CA LEU A 43 -1.79 -5.72 -12.25
C LEU A 43 -1.56 -5.44 -10.76
N LEU A 44 -1.59 -6.47 -9.89
CA LEU A 44 -1.45 -6.28 -8.43
C LEU A 44 -0.14 -5.62 -8.02
N ASN A 45 0.94 -5.94 -8.75
CA ASN A 45 2.29 -5.44 -8.50
C ASN A 45 2.79 -4.61 -9.69
N ALA A 46 1.87 -4.11 -10.51
CA ALA A 46 2.20 -3.13 -11.54
C ALA A 46 2.86 -1.90 -10.91
N ARG A 47 3.64 -1.17 -11.69
CA ARG A 47 4.46 -0.07 -11.22
C ARG A 47 4.33 1.12 -12.16
N ASP A 48 4.08 2.29 -11.58
CA ASP A 48 4.15 3.55 -12.31
C ASP A 48 5.62 3.95 -12.57
N GLU A 49 5.83 5.15 -13.13
CA GLU A 49 7.15 5.71 -13.43
C GLU A 49 8.05 5.91 -12.20
N PHE A 50 7.49 5.94 -10.99
CA PHE A 50 8.20 6.05 -9.71
C PHE A 50 8.23 4.72 -8.93
N ARG A 51 7.84 3.63 -9.59
CA ARG A 51 7.66 2.28 -9.02
C ARG A 51 6.64 2.18 -7.90
N ASN A 52 5.67 3.09 -7.84
CA ASN A 52 4.52 2.93 -6.95
C ASN A 52 3.64 1.78 -7.46
N THR A 53 3.27 0.90 -6.54
CA THR A 53 2.27 -0.13 -6.81
C THR A 53 0.85 0.41 -6.64
N PRO A 54 -0.20 -0.27 -7.15
CA PRO A 54 -1.58 0.12 -6.89
C PRO A 54 -1.87 0.29 -5.39
N LEU A 55 -1.22 -0.52 -4.54
CA LEU A 55 -1.36 -0.40 -3.09
C LEU A 55 -0.71 0.87 -2.53
N HIS A 56 0.40 1.36 -3.09
CA HIS A 56 0.96 2.66 -2.71
C HIS A 56 -0.03 3.79 -3.00
N LEU A 57 -0.59 3.78 -4.22
CA LEU A 57 -1.51 4.82 -4.68
C LEU A 57 -2.80 4.81 -3.85
N ALA A 58 -3.38 3.64 -3.61
CA ALA A 58 -4.56 3.50 -2.77
C ALA A 58 -4.28 3.89 -1.32
N ALA A 59 -3.12 3.52 -0.78
CA ALA A 59 -2.75 3.81 0.61
C ALA A 59 -2.53 5.29 0.88
N GLY A 60 -1.83 5.98 -0.02
CA GLY A 60 -1.61 7.41 0.10
C GLY A 60 -2.87 8.26 -0.07
N ASN A 61 -3.81 7.82 -0.91
CA ASN A 61 -5.05 8.57 -1.17
C ASN A 61 -6.23 8.14 -0.28
N GLY A 62 -6.00 7.36 0.79
CA GLY A 62 -7.04 6.96 1.73
C GLY A 62 -8.07 5.97 1.18
N GLN A 63 -7.78 5.29 0.08
CA GLN A 63 -8.72 4.42 -0.63
C GLN A 63 -8.83 3.04 0.05
N LEU A 64 -9.46 3.01 1.23
CA LEU A 64 -9.52 1.82 2.08
C LEU A 64 -10.17 0.61 1.41
N GLU A 65 -11.24 0.80 0.65
CA GLU A 65 -11.93 -0.31 -0.02
C GLU A 65 -11.05 -0.96 -1.09
N VAL A 66 -10.35 -0.14 -1.89
CA VAL A 66 -9.38 -0.61 -2.88
C VAL A 66 -8.20 -1.27 -2.19
N ALA A 67 -7.64 -0.67 -1.14
CA ALA A 67 -6.53 -1.25 -0.38
C ALA A 67 -6.89 -2.64 0.18
N LYS A 68 -8.10 -2.77 0.77
CA LYS A 68 -8.63 -4.06 1.23
C LYS A 68 -8.70 -5.08 0.11
N PHE A 69 -9.24 -4.70 -1.04
CA PHE A 69 -9.32 -5.59 -2.19
C PHE A 69 -7.95 -6.06 -2.66
N LEU A 70 -7.01 -5.14 -2.87
CA LEU A 70 -5.66 -5.43 -3.34
C LEU A 70 -4.93 -6.39 -2.39
N VAL A 71 -4.96 -6.11 -1.08
CA VAL A 71 -4.32 -6.98 -0.07
C VAL A 71 -4.98 -8.36 -0.02
N ASN A 72 -6.31 -8.44 -0.09
CA ASN A 72 -7.02 -9.72 -0.14
C ASN A 72 -6.69 -10.54 -1.41
N LYS A 73 -6.24 -9.89 -2.49
CA LYS A 73 -5.77 -10.55 -3.71
C LYS A 73 -4.28 -10.87 -3.69
N GLY A 74 -3.55 -10.50 -2.63
CA GLY A 74 -2.14 -10.82 -2.46
C GLY A 74 -1.18 -9.75 -2.99
N ALA A 75 -1.58 -8.48 -3.02
CA ALA A 75 -0.66 -7.38 -3.28
C ALA A 75 0.47 -7.34 -2.23
N GLU A 76 1.68 -6.98 -2.66
CA GLU A 76 2.85 -6.92 -1.80
C GLU A 76 2.76 -5.72 -0.82
N LEU A 77 2.65 -6.02 0.49
CA LEU A 77 2.45 -5.01 1.55
C LEU A 77 3.66 -4.10 1.78
N ASN A 78 4.87 -4.65 1.61
CA ASN A 78 6.13 -3.98 1.88
C ASN A 78 6.92 -3.67 0.60
N ALA A 79 6.24 -3.63 -0.55
CA ALA A 79 6.87 -3.23 -1.81
C ALA A 79 7.48 -1.84 -1.65
N GLN A 80 8.70 -1.63 -2.16
CA GLN A 80 9.36 -0.34 -2.13
C GLN A 80 9.34 0.33 -3.50
N ASN A 81 8.96 1.60 -3.52
CA ASN A 81 9.05 2.47 -4.70
C ASN A 81 10.50 2.99 -4.90
N ASP A 82 10.73 3.86 -5.89
CA ASP A 82 12.10 4.37 -6.19
C ASP A 82 12.74 5.16 -5.04
N ALA A 83 11.94 5.71 -4.12
CA ALA A 83 12.45 6.41 -2.94
C ALA A 83 12.59 5.49 -1.71
N GLY A 84 12.39 4.18 -1.88
CA GLY A 84 12.38 3.22 -0.78
C GLY A 84 11.11 3.25 0.08
N ASN A 85 10.12 4.07 -0.28
CA ASN A 85 8.87 4.16 0.48
C ASN A 85 8.00 2.93 0.21
N THR A 86 7.33 2.46 1.26
CA THR A 86 6.29 1.41 1.20
C THR A 86 4.89 2.02 1.15
N PRO A 87 3.83 1.23 0.87
CA PRO A 87 2.45 1.72 1.01
C PRO A 87 2.14 2.31 2.39
N LEU A 88 2.74 1.75 3.44
CA LEU A 88 2.59 2.26 4.80
C LEU A 88 3.27 3.62 4.99
N HIS A 89 4.41 3.88 4.34
CA HIS A 89 5.02 5.22 4.33
C HIS A 89 4.06 6.25 3.74
N TRP A 90 3.43 5.95 2.60
CA TRP A 90 2.48 6.86 1.95
C TRP A 90 1.25 7.14 2.82
N ALA A 91 0.62 6.09 3.39
CA ALA A 91 -0.52 6.26 4.28
C ALA A 91 -0.13 7.06 5.54
N ALA A 92 1.06 6.84 6.09
CA ALA A 92 1.53 7.54 7.27
C ALA A 92 1.88 9.02 6.98
N LEU A 93 2.56 9.27 5.85
CA LEU A 93 2.92 10.59 5.35
C LEU A 93 1.69 11.45 5.06
N LEU A 94 0.59 10.86 4.57
CA LEU A 94 -0.63 11.60 4.22
C LEU A 94 -1.70 11.56 5.32
N GLY A 95 -1.44 10.83 6.41
CA GLY A 95 -2.30 10.83 7.60
C GLY A 95 -3.53 9.93 7.49
N GLU A 96 -3.51 8.95 6.59
CA GLU A 96 -4.62 8.06 6.27
C GLU A 96 -4.80 6.97 7.33
N LEU A 97 -5.32 7.37 8.48
CA LEU A 97 -5.41 6.56 9.70
C LEU A 97 -6.07 5.19 9.49
N GLU A 98 -7.20 5.14 8.77
CA GLU A 98 -7.93 3.89 8.55
C GLU A 98 -7.13 2.90 7.70
N VAL A 99 -6.40 3.41 6.70
CA VAL A 99 -5.53 2.58 5.86
C VAL A 99 -4.30 2.14 6.62
N VAL A 100 -3.69 3.01 7.44
CA VAL A 100 -2.59 2.63 8.34
C VAL A 100 -3.01 1.46 9.25
N GLN A 101 -4.14 1.60 9.94
CA GLN A 101 -4.64 0.55 10.84
C GLN A 101 -4.88 -0.76 10.09
N PHE A 102 -5.45 -0.67 8.88
CA PHE A 102 -5.67 -1.84 8.04
C PHE A 102 -4.35 -2.51 7.63
N LEU A 103 -3.41 -1.77 7.05
CA LEU A 103 -2.13 -2.32 6.57
C LEU A 103 -1.34 -2.99 7.71
N ILE A 104 -1.30 -2.35 8.88
CA ILE A 104 -0.70 -2.91 10.09
C ILE A 104 -1.40 -4.21 10.50
N ALA A 105 -2.73 -4.24 10.51
CA ALA A 105 -3.49 -5.45 10.86
C ALA A 105 -3.25 -6.60 9.87
N GLN A 106 -2.83 -6.30 8.63
CA GLN A 106 -2.45 -7.29 7.63
C GLN A 106 -0.96 -7.70 7.69
N GLY A 107 -0.18 -7.12 8.60
CA GLY A 107 1.22 -7.46 8.82
C GLY A 107 2.21 -6.64 7.97
N ALA A 108 1.84 -5.43 7.53
CA ALA A 108 2.80 -4.48 6.98
C ALA A 108 3.86 -4.14 8.04
N ASP A 109 5.12 -4.05 7.64
CA ASP A 109 6.24 -3.80 8.55
C ASP A 109 6.39 -2.28 8.79
N PRO A 110 6.16 -1.79 10.03
CA PRO A 110 6.29 -0.38 10.38
C PRO A 110 7.74 0.09 10.54
N CYS A 111 8.72 -0.81 10.48
CA CYS A 111 10.13 -0.52 10.71
C CYS A 111 10.96 -0.42 9.41
N VAL A 112 10.34 -0.58 8.25
CA VAL A 112 11.05 -0.42 6.97
C VAL A 112 11.54 1.02 6.84
N GLU A 113 12.82 1.19 6.53
CA GLU A 113 13.41 2.49 6.22
C GLU A 113 13.38 2.75 4.71
N ASN A 114 13.03 3.97 4.34
CA ASN A 114 13.18 4.48 2.98
C ASN A 114 14.64 4.94 2.71
N GLU A 115 14.91 5.45 1.51
CA GLU A 115 16.28 5.89 1.14
C GLU A 115 16.79 7.08 1.95
N PHE A 116 15.91 7.78 2.68
CA PHE A 116 16.25 8.87 3.59
C PHE A 116 16.45 8.42 5.04
N HIS A 117 16.51 7.10 5.29
CA HIS A 117 16.55 6.53 6.64
C HIS A 117 15.35 6.93 7.51
N ARG A 118 14.19 7.13 6.87
CA ARG A 118 12.94 7.44 7.55
C ARG A 118 12.04 6.23 7.52
N THR A 119 11.41 5.95 8.66
CA THR A 119 10.33 4.97 8.80
C THR A 119 8.97 5.61 8.50
N PRO A 120 7.89 4.83 8.29
CA PRO A 120 6.53 5.38 8.22
C PRO A 120 6.17 6.23 9.45
N LEU A 121 6.68 5.86 10.64
CA LEU A 121 6.47 6.65 11.85
C LEU A 121 7.13 8.04 11.74
N ASP A 122 8.37 8.10 11.25
CA ASP A 122 9.08 9.37 11.08
C ASP A 122 8.35 10.31 10.12
N GLU A 123 7.79 9.77 9.03
CA GLU A 123 6.98 10.56 8.09
C GLU A 123 5.70 11.10 8.75
N ALA A 124 4.99 10.28 9.53
CA ALA A 124 3.82 10.74 10.26
C ALA A 124 4.16 11.81 11.31
N VAL A 125 5.31 11.70 11.97
CA VAL A 125 5.82 12.70 12.92
C VAL A 125 6.18 14.00 12.22
N ASP A 126 6.90 13.95 11.10
CA ASP A 126 7.30 15.12 10.29
C ASP A 126 6.08 15.92 9.82
N LYS A 127 5.01 15.23 9.43
CA LYS A 127 3.75 15.85 8.98
C LYS A 127 2.78 16.20 10.11
N GLY A 128 3.07 15.81 11.35
CA GLY A 128 2.24 16.11 12.52
C GLY A 128 0.93 15.31 12.56
N HIS A 129 0.88 14.14 11.94
CA HIS A 129 -0.29 13.25 11.94
C HIS A 129 -0.41 12.47 13.26
N LEU A 130 -0.73 13.18 14.34
CA LEU A 130 -0.74 12.67 15.72
C LEU A 130 -1.55 11.37 15.90
N SER A 131 -2.67 11.21 15.20
CA SER A 131 -3.49 9.99 15.29
C SER A 131 -2.77 8.76 14.72
N VAL A 132 -2.04 8.94 13.63
CA VAL A 132 -1.22 7.88 13.02
C VAL A 132 -0.02 7.57 13.91
N VAL A 133 0.68 8.61 14.37
CA VAL A 133 1.83 8.47 15.30
C VAL A 133 1.46 7.63 16.50
N ARG A 134 0.39 7.97 17.21
CA ARG A 134 -0.08 7.20 18.38
C ARG A 134 -0.43 5.75 18.05
N THR A 135 -0.95 5.49 16.85
CA THR A 135 -1.31 4.14 16.41
C THR A 135 -0.06 3.30 16.19
N LEU A 136 0.95 3.86 15.49
CA LEU A 136 2.21 3.21 15.22
C LEU A 136 3.06 3.04 16.49
N GLU A 137 3.15 4.06 17.35
CA GLU A 137 3.83 3.98 18.66
C GLU A 137 3.26 2.87 19.53
N LYS A 138 1.92 2.85 19.69
CA LYS A 138 1.24 1.82 20.47
C LYS A 138 1.55 0.41 19.95
N LEU A 139 1.66 0.25 18.64
CA LEU A 139 2.00 -1.03 18.03
C LEU A 139 3.45 -1.44 18.37
N LEU A 140 4.41 -0.53 18.19
CA LEU A 140 5.82 -0.78 18.50
C LEU A 140 6.03 -1.13 19.99
N GLU A 141 5.30 -0.46 20.90
CA GLU A 141 5.32 -0.79 22.33
C GLU A 141 4.76 -2.19 22.64
N THR A 142 3.75 -2.65 21.89
CA THR A 142 3.21 -4.01 22.07
C THR A 142 4.16 -5.09 21.58
N HIS A 143 4.94 -4.84 20.52
CA HIS A 143 5.93 -5.80 20.02
C HIS A 143 7.23 -5.77 20.84
N GLY A 144 7.66 -4.62 21.36
CA GLY A 144 8.86 -4.49 22.20
C GLY A 144 8.79 -5.17 23.58
N LYS A 145 7.60 -5.56 24.07
CA LYS A 145 7.44 -6.33 25.32
C LYS A 145 7.54 -7.84 25.15
N THR A 146 7.68 -8.35 23.92
CA THR A 146 7.78 -9.80 23.68
C THR A 146 9.21 -10.34 23.79
N ASP A 147 10.21 -9.46 23.94
CA ASP A 147 11.63 -9.83 24.02
C ASP A 147 12.30 -9.29 25.29
N THR A 148 11.69 -9.52 26.45
CA THR A 148 12.33 -9.28 27.77
C THR A 148 12.34 -10.52 28.65
N SER A 149 12.16 -11.71 28.07
CA SER A 149 12.19 -12.99 28.80
C SER A 149 13.56 -13.36 29.40
N TRP A 150 14.61 -12.54 29.18
CA TRP A 150 15.93 -12.69 29.83
C TRP A 150 16.17 -11.76 31.03
N LEU A 151 15.25 -10.85 31.38
CA LEU A 151 15.43 -9.92 32.51
C LEU A 151 14.85 -10.42 33.84
N ASP A 152 14.11 -11.52 33.86
CA ASP A 152 13.49 -12.06 35.08
C ASP A 152 14.30 -13.20 35.77
N GLU A 153 15.51 -13.53 35.29
CA GLU A 153 16.35 -14.62 35.86
C GLU A 153 17.60 -14.14 36.65
N GLN A 154 17.67 -12.87 37.06
CA GLN A 154 18.77 -12.37 37.92
C GLN A 154 18.34 -11.64 39.21
N THR A 155 17.33 -12.15 39.93
CA THR A 155 17.18 -11.79 41.36
C THR A 155 16.66 -12.93 42.21
#